data_AF-A0A524RQX3-F1
#
_entry.id   AF-A0A524RQX3-F1
#
_cell.length_a   1.000
_cell.length_b   1.000
_cell.length_c   1.000
_cell.angle_alpha   90.00
_cell.angle_beta   90.00
_cell.angle_gamma   90.00
#
_symmetry.space_group_name_H-M   'P 1'
#
loop_
_entity.id
_entity.type
_entity.pdbx_description
1 polymer ?
#
loop_
_entity_poly.entity_id
_entity_poly.type
_entity_poly.pdbx_seq_one_letter_code
_entity_poly.pdbx_strand_id
1 'polypeptide(L)'
;MSRRAGNPLLDAATTLVGMTQRNALRNSERQFSAGEEVRLGTRLDAAARFSLLASHPGHTEAVQVELQLAPLLRDGSSGTYVSAATVALPAEGGRVELCICGEEIGIDPADEALVDLPAVCFAKALVTPSTPAGMNVGLTATMAG
;
A
#
# COMPACT_ATOMS: atom_id res chain seq x y z
N MET A 1 -27.02 3.09 -21.98
CA MET A 1 -26.11 4.23 -21.71
C MET A 1 -25.09 3.78 -20.69
N SER A 2 -23.90 3.38 -21.17
CA SER A 2 -22.83 2.85 -20.31
C SER A 2 -22.10 4.01 -19.64
N ARG A 3 -22.38 4.28 -18.36
CA ARG A 3 -21.44 5.04 -17.54
C ARG A 3 -20.23 4.14 -17.34
N ARG A 4 -19.13 4.41 -18.05
CA ARG A 4 -17.81 3.98 -17.58
C ARG A 4 -17.65 4.65 -16.21
N ALA A 5 -17.96 3.92 -15.14
CA ALA A 5 -17.56 4.32 -13.80
C ALA A 5 -16.03 4.39 -13.88
N GLY A 6 -15.49 5.61 -13.78
CA GLY A 6 -14.04 5.80 -13.80
C GLY A 6 -13.45 4.92 -12.72
N ASN A 7 -12.53 4.04 -13.13
CA ASN A 7 -11.75 3.23 -12.21
C ASN A 7 -11.07 4.21 -11.24
N PRO A 8 -11.37 4.19 -9.93
CA PRO A 8 -10.73 5.11 -9.02
C PRO A 8 -9.25 4.70 -9.02
N LEU A 9 -8.41 5.55 -9.58
CA LEU A 9 -6.98 5.45 -9.36
C LEU A 9 -6.75 5.65 -7.85
N LEU A 10 -5.66 5.13 -7.29
CA LEU A 10 -5.16 5.65 -6.02
C LEU A 10 -4.97 7.17 -6.23
N ASP A 11 -5.86 7.97 -5.65
CA ASP A 11 -6.01 9.41 -5.97
C ASP A 11 -4.76 10.24 -5.59
N ALA A 12 -3.84 9.65 -4.82
CA ALA A 12 -2.53 10.20 -4.51
C ALA A 12 -1.58 9.09 -4.00
N ALA A 13 -0.27 9.36 -4.04
CA ALA A 13 0.73 8.53 -3.36
C ALA A 13 0.33 8.33 -1.89
N THR A 14 0.05 7.08 -1.51
CA THR A 14 -0.31 6.70 -0.15
C THR A 14 0.96 6.29 0.59
N THR A 15 1.41 7.10 1.54
CA THR A 15 2.55 6.74 2.41
C THR A 15 2.14 5.65 3.39
N LEU A 16 2.93 4.58 3.45
CA LEU A 16 2.80 3.48 4.41
C LEU A 16 3.92 3.53 5.48
N VAL A 17 5.11 4.01 5.12
CA VAL A 17 6.22 4.28 6.05
C VAL A 17 6.85 5.61 5.70
N GLY A 18 7.16 6.42 6.71
CA GLY A 18 7.79 7.73 6.55
C GLY A 18 6.84 8.88 6.86
N MET A 19 7.27 10.10 6.51
CA MET A 19 6.56 11.33 6.88
C MET A 19 5.70 11.83 5.72
N THR A 20 4.44 12.19 6.01
CA THR A 20 3.63 13.03 5.12
C THR A 20 3.70 14.48 5.60
N GLN A 21 4.04 15.40 4.70
CA GLN A 21 4.07 16.83 4.99
C GLN A 21 2.66 17.43 5.04
N ARG A 22 2.55 18.56 5.74
CA ARG A 22 1.38 19.43 5.69
C ARG A 22 1.19 19.95 4.27
N ASN A 23 -0.03 19.94 3.77
CA ASN A 23 -0.39 20.55 2.48
C ASN A 23 -1.84 21.06 2.50
N ALA A 24 -2.35 21.54 1.36
CA ALA A 24 -3.70 22.08 1.26
C ALA A 24 -4.82 21.09 1.67
N LEU A 25 -4.54 19.78 1.64
CA LEU A 25 -5.47 18.71 1.98
C LEU A 25 -5.18 18.08 3.34
N ARG A 26 -3.97 18.28 3.90
CA ARG A 26 -3.55 17.75 5.21
C ARG A 26 -3.06 18.90 6.09
N ASN A 27 -3.84 19.21 7.12
CA ASN A 27 -3.54 20.32 8.04
C ASN A 27 -2.43 20.04 9.05
N SER A 28 -1.94 18.80 9.13
CA SER A 28 -0.84 18.41 10.02
C SER A 28 0.09 17.43 9.31
N GLU A 29 1.36 17.44 9.74
CA GLU A 29 2.30 16.38 9.40
C GLU A 29 1.91 15.08 10.12
N ARG A 30 2.27 13.95 9.53
CA ARG A 30 2.08 12.64 10.15
C ARG A 30 3.23 11.72 9.78
N GLN A 31 3.79 11.06 10.79
CA GLN A 31 4.76 9.98 10.63
C GLN A 31 4.01 8.65 10.66
N PHE A 32 4.28 7.78 9.70
CA PHE A 32 3.81 6.40 9.67
C PHE A 32 4.97 5.45 9.99
N SER A 33 4.72 4.51 10.89
CA SER A 33 5.69 3.47 11.26
C SER A 33 5.47 2.18 10.45
N ALA A 34 6.51 1.37 10.28
CA ALA A 34 6.35 0.04 9.69
C ALA A 34 5.32 -0.79 10.47
N GLY A 35 4.44 -1.47 9.75
CA GLY A 35 3.30 -2.22 10.29
C GLY A 35 2.10 -1.39 10.72
N GLU A 36 2.17 -0.05 10.66
CA GLU A 36 1.01 0.80 10.94
C GLU A 36 -0.07 0.64 9.86
N GLU A 37 -1.31 0.49 10.30
CA GLU A 37 -2.46 0.37 9.40
C GLU A 37 -2.78 1.68 8.69
N VAL A 38 -2.87 1.63 7.37
CA VAL A 38 -3.29 2.77 6.55
C VAL A 38 -4.53 2.39 5.76
N ARG A 39 -5.60 3.17 5.95
CA ARG A 39 -6.79 3.08 5.11
C ARG A 39 -6.56 3.80 3.79
N LEU A 40 -6.71 3.09 2.69
CA LEU A 40 -6.63 3.61 1.34
C LEU A 40 -7.84 4.50 1.04
N GLY A 41 -7.59 5.65 0.40
CA GLY A 41 -8.67 6.53 -0.07
C GLY A 41 -9.52 5.90 -1.17
N THR A 42 -8.91 4.96 -1.90
CA THR A 42 -9.52 4.21 -3.01
C THR A 42 -9.51 2.72 -2.67
N ARG A 43 -10.64 2.04 -2.88
CA ARG A 43 -10.70 0.59 -2.75
C ARG A 43 -10.06 -0.05 -3.98
N LEU A 44 -9.23 -1.06 -3.77
CA LEU A 44 -8.58 -1.83 -4.83
C LEU A 44 -9.50 -2.98 -5.27
N ASP A 45 -9.47 -3.27 -6.57
CA ASP A 45 -10.11 -4.43 -7.19
C ASP A 45 -9.19 -5.05 -8.25
N ALA A 46 -9.69 -6.09 -8.92
CA ALA A 46 -9.00 -6.77 -10.00
C ALA A 46 -8.56 -5.83 -11.15
N ALA A 47 -9.25 -4.71 -11.37
CA ALA A 47 -8.92 -3.75 -12.42
C ALA A 47 -7.88 -2.70 -11.97
N ALA A 48 -7.50 -2.67 -10.69
CA ALA A 48 -6.52 -1.74 -10.17
C ALA A 48 -5.11 -2.05 -10.69
N ARG A 49 -4.31 -1.00 -10.90
CA ARG A 49 -2.87 -1.10 -11.17
C ARG A 49 -2.15 -0.02 -10.38
N PHE A 50 -1.17 -0.43 -9.59
CA PHE A 50 -0.41 0.46 -8.73
C PHE A 50 1.00 -0.07 -8.52
N SER A 51 1.89 0.82 -8.09
CA SER A 51 3.25 0.47 -7.75
C SER A 51 3.45 0.53 -6.24
N LEU A 52 4.17 -0.44 -5.69
CA LEU A 52 4.86 -0.31 -4.41
C LEU A 52 6.18 0.40 -4.67
N LEU A 53 6.33 1.57 -4.06
CA LEU A 53 7.56 2.34 -4.05
C LEU A 53 8.22 2.23 -2.68
N ALA A 54 9.50 1.84 -2.65
CA ALA A 54 10.28 1.85 -1.42
C ALA A 54 11.64 2.53 -1.66
N SER A 55 12.11 3.30 -0.68
CA SER A 55 13.43 3.94 -0.73
C SER A 55 13.99 4.22 0.66
N HIS A 56 15.31 4.20 0.79
CA HIS A 56 16.03 4.70 1.97
C HIS A 56 17.42 5.24 1.56
N PRO A 57 18.00 6.17 2.34
CA PRO A 57 19.30 6.79 2.00
C PRO A 57 20.51 5.89 2.27
N GLY A 58 20.31 4.78 2.99
CA GLY A 58 21.35 3.84 3.40
C GLY A 58 20.98 3.18 4.73
N HIS A 59 21.53 2.01 5.00
CA HIS A 59 21.33 1.23 6.23
C HIS A 59 22.54 0.35 6.50
N THR A 60 22.61 -0.28 7.68
CA THR A 60 23.72 -1.19 8.02
C THR A 60 23.67 -2.52 7.27
N GLU A 61 22.50 -2.89 6.75
CA GLU A 61 22.24 -4.14 6.06
C GLU A 61 21.09 -3.98 5.06
N ALA A 62 20.94 -4.95 4.15
CA ALA A 62 19.85 -4.97 3.20
C ALA A 62 18.50 -5.11 3.91
N VAL A 63 17.47 -4.51 3.33
CA VAL A 63 16.14 -4.41 3.92
C VAL A 63 15.11 -5.02 2.98
N GLN A 64 14.17 -5.78 3.52
CA GLN A 64 12.99 -6.25 2.80
C GLN A 64 11.76 -5.47 3.23
N VAL A 65 10.95 -5.09 2.25
CA VAL A 65 9.64 -4.46 2.45
C VAL A 65 8.58 -5.41 1.94
N GLU A 66 7.69 -5.80 2.84
CA GLU A 66 6.51 -6.60 2.50
C GLU A 66 5.27 -5.70 2.54
N LEU A 67 4.55 -5.64 1.42
CA LEU A 67 3.24 -5.01 1.36
C LEU A 67 2.18 -6.04 1.74
N GLN A 68 1.38 -5.72 2.75
CA GLN A 68 0.22 -6.48 3.14
C GLN A 68 -1.06 -5.69 2.90
N LEU A 69 -2.07 -6.35 2.37
CA LEU A 69 -3.38 -5.77 2.05
C LEU A 69 -4.49 -6.53 2.77
N ALA A 70 -5.55 -5.82 3.15
CA ALA A 70 -6.73 -6.43 3.77
C ALA A 70 -8.04 -5.78 3.27
N PRO A 71 -9.14 -6.54 3.22
CA PRO A 71 -10.45 -6.01 2.90
C PRO A 71 -11.11 -5.28 4.08
N LEU A 72 -12.11 -4.45 3.77
CA LEU A 72 -13.13 -4.03 4.73
C LEU A 72 -14.22 -5.09 4.78
N LEU A 73 -14.44 -5.67 5.96
CA LEU A 73 -15.57 -6.56 6.19
C LEU A 73 -16.87 -5.77 6.30
N ARG A 74 -18.02 -6.42 6.08
CA ARG A 74 -19.36 -5.79 6.17
C ARG A 74 -19.66 -5.19 7.55
N ASP A 75 -19.02 -5.70 8.60
CA ASP A 75 -19.15 -5.16 9.96
C ASP A 75 -18.29 -3.90 10.21
N GLY A 76 -17.50 -3.48 9.22
CA GLY A 76 -16.65 -2.29 9.26
C GLY A 76 -15.25 -2.54 9.82
N SER A 77 -14.91 -3.77 10.21
CA SER A 77 -13.56 -4.14 10.65
C SER A 77 -12.64 -4.45 9.47
N SER A 78 -11.33 -4.45 9.72
CA SER A 78 -10.35 -4.95 8.76
C SER A 78 -10.36 -6.48 8.76
N GLY A 79 -10.33 -7.06 7.57
CA GLY A 79 -10.14 -8.50 7.40
C GLY A 79 -8.68 -8.92 7.62
N THR A 80 -8.39 -10.13 7.21
CA THR A 80 -7.07 -10.75 7.29
C THR A 80 -6.10 -10.07 6.33
N TYR A 81 -4.91 -9.76 6.84
CA TYR A 81 -3.82 -9.20 6.05
C TYR A 81 -3.11 -10.29 5.27
N VAL A 82 -3.13 -10.17 3.95
CA VAL A 82 -2.45 -11.08 3.01
C VAL A 82 -1.27 -10.36 2.37
N SER A 83 -0.15 -11.07 2.21
CA SER A 83 1.02 -10.58 1.52
C SER A 83 0.71 -10.36 0.04
N ALA A 84 0.87 -9.14 -0.44
CA ALA A 84 0.62 -8.78 -1.83
C ALA A 84 1.92 -8.68 -2.63
N ALA A 85 3.01 -8.23 -2.01
CA ALA A 85 4.31 -8.10 -2.67
C ALA A 85 5.45 -8.02 -1.67
N THR A 86 6.66 -8.38 -2.12
CA THR A 86 7.90 -8.17 -1.37
C THR A 86 8.98 -7.60 -2.27
N VAL A 87 9.68 -6.57 -1.81
CA VAL A 87 10.83 -5.97 -2.49
C VAL A 87 12.03 -5.91 -1.55
N ALA A 88 13.23 -6.04 -2.10
CA ALA A 88 14.47 -5.91 -1.35
C ALA A 88 15.21 -4.64 -1.77
N LEU A 89 15.74 -3.90 -0.80
CA LEU A 89 16.64 -2.77 -0.99
C LEU A 89 18.02 -3.12 -0.43
N PRO A 90 19.10 -2.78 -1.15
CA PRO A 90 20.45 -3.07 -0.68
C PRO A 90 20.86 -2.11 0.44
N ALA A 91 21.90 -2.48 1.20
CA ALA A 91 22.34 -1.74 2.38
C ALA A 91 22.75 -0.29 2.05
N GLU A 92 23.38 -0.06 0.89
CA GLU A 92 23.77 1.28 0.43
C GLU A 92 22.59 2.22 0.18
N GLY A 93 21.36 1.71 0.18
CA GLY A 93 20.16 2.48 -0.09
C GLY A 93 19.81 2.55 -1.56
N GLY A 94 18.88 3.44 -1.89
CA GLY A 94 18.34 3.61 -3.22
C GLY A 94 16.82 3.56 -3.23
N ARG A 95 16.27 3.25 -4.41
CA ARG A 95 14.83 3.21 -4.67
C ARG A 95 14.50 1.97 -5.48
N VAL A 96 13.46 1.27 -5.07
CA VAL A 96 12.87 0.15 -5.81
C VAL A 96 11.39 0.45 -6.03
N GLU A 97 10.91 0.10 -7.22
CA GLU A 97 9.51 0.20 -7.59
C GLU A 97 9.06 -1.12 -8.19
N LEU A 98 7.91 -1.63 -7.73
CA LEU A 98 7.31 -2.86 -8.21
C LEU A 98 5.85 -2.59 -8.58
N CYS A 99 5.50 -2.83 -9.84
CA CYS A 99 4.12 -2.77 -10.32
C CYS A 99 3.34 -4.01 -9.84
N ILE A 100 2.11 -3.79 -9.39
CA ILE A 100 1.20 -4.80 -8.86
C ILE A 100 -0.11 -4.72 -9.65
N CYS A 101 -0.55 -5.88 -10.16
CA CYS A 101 -1.84 -6.02 -10.82
C CYS A 101 -2.90 -6.37 -9.78
N GLY A 102 -4.06 -5.71 -9.84
CA GLY A 102 -5.18 -5.97 -8.95
C GLY A 102 -5.68 -7.42 -8.99
N GLU A 103 -5.55 -8.08 -10.15
CA GLU A 103 -5.89 -9.50 -10.33
C GLU A 103 -5.06 -10.44 -9.45
N GLU A 104 -3.88 -10.01 -9.01
CA GLU A 104 -2.97 -10.78 -8.15
C GLU A 104 -3.26 -10.58 -6.66
N ILE A 105 -4.16 -9.65 -6.31
CA ILE A 105 -4.52 -9.38 -4.92
C ILE A 105 -5.45 -10.48 -4.41
N GLY A 106 -4.95 -11.28 -3.48
CA GLY A 106 -5.74 -12.26 -2.74
C GLY A 106 -6.59 -11.63 -1.64
N ILE A 107 -7.73 -12.26 -1.38
CA ILE A 107 -8.50 -12.10 -0.14
C ILE A 107 -8.39 -13.43 0.61
N ASP A 108 -8.25 -13.41 1.93
CA ASP A 108 -8.22 -14.64 2.70
C ASP A 108 -9.56 -15.39 2.55
N PRO A 109 -9.57 -16.71 2.31
CA PRO A 109 -10.79 -17.48 2.13
C PRO A 109 -11.82 -17.34 3.28
N ALA A 110 -11.37 -17.06 4.50
CA ALA A 110 -12.25 -16.82 5.64
C ALA A 110 -13.06 -15.52 5.51
N ASP A 111 -12.56 -14.55 4.74
CA ASP A 111 -13.17 -13.23 4.57
C ASP A 111 -14.02 -13.12 3.30
N GLU A 112 -13.89 -14.04 2.33
CA GLU A 112 -14.56 -13.95 1.01
C GLU A 112 -16.09 -13.78 1.12
N ALA A 113 -16.73 -14.47 2.07
CA ALA A 113 -18.18 -14.38 2.26
C ALA A 113 -18.62 -13.11 3.00
N LEU A 114 -17.67 -12.39 3.62
CA LEU A 114 -17.89 -11.27 4.53
C LEU A 114 -17.65 -9.90 3.89
N VAL A 115 -17.28 -9.86 2.61
CA VAL A 115 -16.91 -8.65 1.90
C VAL A 115 -17.86 -8.32 0.75
N ASP A 116 -17.92 -7.04 0.40
CA ASP A 116 -18.54 -6.57 -0.84
C ASP A 116 -17.46 -5.97 -1.74
N LEU A 117 -17.24 -6.57 -2.92
CA LEU A 117 -16.22 -6.11 -3.85
C LEU A 117 -16.63 -4.78 -4.52
N PRO A 118 -15.72 -3.81 -4.71
CA PRO A 118 -14.30 -3.79 -4.29
C PRO A 118 -14.17 -3.67 -2.77
N ALA A 119 -13.35 -4.53 -2.17
CA ALA A 119 -13.26 -4.69 -0.71
C ALA A 119 -11.92 -4.26 -0.12
N VAL A 120 -10.82 -4.38 -0.86
CA VAL A 120 -9.46 -4.13 -0.36
C VAL A 120 -9.26 -2.65 -0.11
N CYS A 121 -9.11 -2.25 1.15
CA CYS A 121 -8.98 -0.84 1.50
C CYS A 121 -7.99 -0.57 2.63
N PHE A 122 -7.32 -1.59 3.16
CA PHE A 122 -6.30 -1.42 4.17
C PHE A 122 -4.96 -1.92 3.65
N ALA A 123 -3.90 -1.20 3.98
CA ALA A 123 -2.54 -1.53 3.62
C ALA A 123 -1.61 -1.34 4.81
N LYS A 124 -0.59 -2.19 4.89
CA LYS A 124 0.54 -2.11 5.82
C LYS A 124 1.82 -2.43 5.06
N ALA A 125 2.90 -1.79 5.45
CA ALA A 125 4.23 -2.17 4.98
C ALA A 125 5.06 -2.66 6.16
N LEU A 126 5.45 -3.93 6.14
CA LEU A 126 6.39 -4.49 7.09
C LEU A 126 7.81 -4.30 6.56
N VAL A 127 8.73 -3.99 7.46
CA VAL A 127 10.13 -3.72 7.10
C VAL A 127 11.02 -4.60 7.97
N THR A 128 11.83 -5.43 7.33
CA THR A 128 12.76 -6.35 8.01
C THR A 128 14.19 -6.13 7.51
N PRO A 129 15.21 -6.30 8.38
CA PRO A 129 15.09 -6.65 9.81
C PRO A 129 14.71 -5.45 10.70
N SER A 130 14.92 -4.22 10.24
CA SER A 130 14.47 -3.00 10.92
C SER A 130 14.26 -1.85 9.93
N THR A 131 13.52 -0.82 10.33
CA THR A 131 13.22 0.33 9.48
C THR A 131 14.39 1.34 9.46
N PRO A 132 15.02 1.61 8.30
CA PRO A 132 16.06 2.62 8.19
C PRO A 132 15.56 4.04 8.51
N ALA A 133 16.46 4.88 9.03
CA ALA A 133 16.19 6.31 9.16
C ALA A 133 15.97 6.95 7.78
N GLY A 134 14.93 7.77 7.65
CA GLY A 134 14.57 8.41 6.38
C GLY A 134 13.95 7.48 5.34
N MET A 135 13.55 6.26 5.72
CA MET A 135 12.83 5.37 4.82
C MET A 135 11.49 5.96 4.40
N ASN A 136 11.16 5.78 3.12
CA ASN A 136 9.83 6.03 2.58
C ASN A 136 9.32 4.76 1.88
N VAL A 137 8.10 4.36 2.24
CA VAL A 137 7.35 3.33 1.52
C VAL A 137 5.99 3.91 1.18
N GLY A 138 5.55 3.76 -0.07
CA GLY A 138 4.24 4.21 -0.49
C GLY A 138 3.66 3.45 -1.67
N LEU A 139 2.36 3.63 -1.88
CA LEU A 139 1.62 3.11 -3.02
C LEU A 139 1.28 4.24 -3.97
N THR A 140 1.54 4.08 -5.27
CA THR A 140 1.20 5.07 -6.28
C THR A 140 0.37 4.45 -7.38
N ALA A 141 -0.70 5.11 -7.83
CA ALA A 141 -1.40 4.67 -9.03
C ALA A 141 -0.45 4.69 -10.23
N THR A 142 -0.43 3.60 -11.00
CA THR A 142 0.23 3.63 -12.30
C THR A 142 -0.79 4.21 -13.28
N MET A 143 -0.54 5.40 -13.83
CA MET A 143 -1.32 5.85 -14.99
C MET A 143 -1.02 4.88 -16.12
N ALA A 144 -1.98 4.02 -16.47
CA ALA A 144 -1.91 3.28 -17.71
C ALA A 144 -1.90 4.31 -18.85
N GLY A 145 -0.78 4.38 -19.57
CA GLY A 145 -0.71 5.06 -20.86
C GLY A 145 -1.59 4.39 -21.91
#